data_AF-A0A554QF48-F1
#
_entry.id   AF-A0A554QF48-F1
#
_cell.length_a   1.000
_cell.length_b   1.000
_cell.length_c   1.000
_cell.angle_alpha   90.00
_cell.angle_beta   90.00
_cell.angle_gamma   90.00
#
_symmetry.space_group_name_H-M   'P 1'
#
loop_
_entity.id
_entity.type
_entity.pdbx_description
1 polymer ?
#
loop_
_entity_poly.entity_id
_entity_poly.type
_entity_poly.pdbx_seq_one_letter_code
_entity_poly.pdbx_strand_id
1 'polypeptide(L)'
;MIKPSHLVALACIGVLLTGCSAESSNAIPESLSSTISTSTSTPAKVSTESHVDRLVCIGDRGLERWGLGIYATYKDLLQGKDSSITAVTLARQLTDLTMIASNGENEDGSKIINEASSEIRLAITKMIQDADRKAQHFTDAANRRFAPDNDVTDAMTSYTQALAACTTAGYQPSWFDIEELTGN
;
A
#
# COMPACT_ATOMS: atom_id res chain seq x y z
N MET A 1 23.70 5.75 -12.98
CA MET A 1 22.78 6.87 -12.72
C MET A 1 21.38 6.30 -12.86
N ILE A 2 20.58 6.37 -11.80
CA ILE A 2 19.23 5.79 -11.78
C ILE A 2 18.28 6.75 -12.46
N LYS A 3 17.48 6.27 -13.42
CA LYS A 3 16.59 7.12 -14.23
C LYS A 3 15.14 6.66 -14.06
N PRO A 4 14.22 7.57 -13.69
CA PRO A 4 12.79 7.29 -13.75
C PRO A 4 12.30 7.45 -15.19
N SER A 5 11.91 6.36 -15.84
CA SER A 5 11.27 6.38 -17.16
C SER A 5 9.76 6.49 -16.94
N HIS A 6 9.25 7.69 -16.64
CA HIS A 6 7.81 7.97 -16.47
C HIS A 6 7.18 7.47 -15.15
N LEU A 7 7.48 8.13 -14.02
CA LEU A 7 6.59 8.06 -12.85
C LEU A 7 5.30 8.83 -13.16
N VAL A 8 4.24 8.09 -13.51
CA VAL A 8 2.93 8.64 -13.85
C VAL A 8 2.22 9.12 -12.59
N ALA A 9 1.82 10.39 -12.57
CA ALA A 9 0.92 10.94 -11.56
C ALA A 9 -0.41 10.16 -11.59
N LEU A 10 -0.70 9.43 -10.51
CA LEU A 10 -1.93 8.66 -10.32
C LEU A 10 -3.10 9.62 -10.04
N ALA A 11 -3.62 10.25 -11.09
CA ALA A 11 -4.93 10.89 -11.06
C ALA A 11 -5.99 9.85 -11.45
N CYS A 12 -6.75 9.37 -10.45
CA CYS A 12 -8.16 8.94 -10.51
C CYS A 12 -8.48 7.94 -9.38
N ILE A 13 -8.57 8.42 -8.14
CA ILE A 13 -9.38 7.73 -7.12
C ILE A 13 -10.77 8.36 -7.19
N GLY A 14 -11.56 7.85 -8.14
CA GLY A 14 -12.94 8.25 -8.35
C GLY A 14 -13.81 7.70 -7.23
N VAL A 15 -14.26 8.61 -6.36
CA VAL A 15 -15.34 8.40 -5.40
C VAL A 15 -16.60 7.95 -6.14
N LEU A 16 -17.05 6.72 -5.90
CA LEU A 16 -18.43 6.28 -6.18
C LEU A 16 -19.10 5.85 -4.88
N LEU A 17 -19.39 6.83 -4.03
CA LEU A 17 -20.47 6.78 -3.06
C LEU A 17 -21.63 7.63 -3.61
N THR A 18 -22.50 7.01 -4.39
CA THR A 18 -23.85 7.53 -4.68
C THR A 18 -24.85 6.46 -4.32
N GLY A 19 -25.69 6.79 -3.34
CA GLY A 19 -26.71 5.91 -2.79
C GLY A 19 -28.04 5.89 -3.55
N CYS A 20 -28.91 5.05 -2.99
CA CYS A 20 -30.37 5.04 -2.97
C CYS A 20 -31.21 5.03 -4.27
N SER A 21 -31.93 3.90 -4.38
CA SER A 21 -33.35 3.73 -4.73
C SER A 21 -33.83 3.83 -6.18
N ALA A 22 -34.21 2.66 -6.73
CA ALA A 22 -35.56 2.36 -7.26
C ALA A 22 -35.59 0.84 -7.60
N GLU A 23 -36.34 0.00 -6.88
CA GLU A 23 -37.76 -0.32 -7.09
C GLU A 23 -37.95 -1.54 -8.01
N SER A 24 -38.28 -2.69 -7.42
CA SER A 24 -39.06 -3.72 -8.11
C SER A 24 -39.93 -4.49 -7.11
N SER A 25 -41.24 -4.30 -7.26
CA SER A 25 -42.34 -4.98 -6.58
C SER A 25 -42.17 -6.49 -6.48
N ASN A 26 -42.45 -7.06 -5.31
CA ASN A 26 -43.66 -7.86 -5.13
C ASN A 26 -43.89 -8.28 -3.67
N ALA A 27 -45.19 -8.34 -3.35
CA ALA A 27 -45.86 -9.18 -2.36
C ALA A 27 -46.32 -8.54 -1.01
N ILE A 28 -47.61 -8.16 -1.02
CA ILE A 28 -48.71 -8.43 -0.06
C ILE A 28 -48.59 -7.91 1.40
N PRO A 29 -49.62 -7.23 1.94
CA PRO A 29 -49.63 -6.67 3.29
C PRO A 29 -50.26 -7.61 4.34
N GLU A 30 -49.62 -7.76 5.51
CA GLU A 30 -50.30 -8.20 6.73
C GLU A 30 -49.78 -7.44 7.97
N SER A 31 -50.60 -6.50 8.41
CA SER A 31 -51.08 -6.26 9.77
C SER A 31 -50.31 -6.79 11.00
N LEU A 32 -50.12 -5.86 11.95
CA LEU A 32 -50.13 -5.97 13.43
C LEU A 32 -48.83 -6.09 14.24
N SER A 33 -48.80 -5.22 15.26
CA SER A 33 -48.07 -5.26 16.54
C SER A 33 -46.64 -4.71 16.56
N SER A 34 -46.52 -3.40 16.83
CA SER A 34 -45.27 -2.81 17.32
C SER A 34 -45.02 -3.28 18.76
N THR A 35 -44.23 -4.34 18.89
CA THR A 35 -43.57 -4.66 20.15
C THR A 35 -42.42 -3.69 20.33
N ILE A 36 -42.42 -2.94 21.44
CA ILE A 36 -41.28 -2.10 21.84
C ILE A 36 -40.13 -3.03 22.17
N SER A 37 -39.20 -3.19 21.23
CA SER A 37 -37.92 -3.84 21.47
C SER A 37 -36.89 -2.79 21.81
N THR A 38 -36.63 -2.66 23.10
CA THR A 38 -35.45 -2.03 23.68
C THR A 38 -34.21 -2.49 22.92
N SER A 39 -33.60 -1.60 22.15
CA SER A 39 -32.34 -1.88 21.45
C SER A 39 -31.20 -1.80 22.46
N THR A 40 -30.81 -2.96 22.98
CA THR A 40 -29.51 -3.11 23.65
C THR A 40 -28.43 -2.82 22.61
N SER A 41 -27.71 -1.71 22.79
CA SER A 41 -26.56 -1.35 21.96
C SER A 41 -25.39 -2.29 22.26
N THR A 42 -25.22 -3.31 21.43
CA THR A 42 -23.97 -4.08 21.38
C THR A 42 -22.86 -3.16 20.87
N PRO A 43 -21.71 -3.03 21.54
CA PRO A 43 -20.60 -2.24 21.02
C PRO A 43 -20.14 -2.85 19.70
N ALA A 44 -20.04 -2.01 18.66
CA ALA A 44 -19.60 -2.42 17.34
C ALA A 44 -18.25 -3.15 17.44
N LYS A 45 -18.23 -4.40 16.99
CA LYS A 45 -17.01 -5.18 16.81
C LYS A 45 -16.16 -4.43 15.78
N VAL A 46 -15.12 -3.73 16.22
CA VAL A 46 -14.10 -3.19 15.32
C VAL A 46 -13.68 -4.36 14.42
N SER A 47 -13.93 -4.24 13.12
CA SER A 47 -13.77 -5.36 12.19
C SER A 47 -12.32 -5.84 12.23
N THR A 48 -12.10 -7.15 12.21
CA THR A 48 -10.76 -7.74 12.22
C THR A 48 -9.90 -7.18 11.07
N GLU A 49 -10.51 -6.87 9.93
CA GLU A 49 -9.89 -6.22 8.77
C GLU A 49 -9.25 -4.87 9.15
N SER A 50 -9.92 -4.03 9.94
CA SER A 50 -9.35 -2.74 10.40
C SER A 50 -8.11 -2.91 11.28
N HIS A 51 -8.01 -4.00 12.03
CA HIS A 51 -6.80 -4.29 12.80
C HIS A 51 -5.65 -4.77 11.91
N VAL A 52 -5.93 -5.64 10.94
CA VAL A 52 -4.91 -6.18 10.04
C VAL A 52 -4.39 -5.10 9.08
N ASP A 53 -5.29 -4.28 8.52
CA ASP A 53 -4.92 -3.13 7.69
C ASP A 53 -3.95 -2.20 8.41
N ARG A 54 -4.24 -1.92 9.69
CA ARG A 54 -3.37 -1.14 10.56
C ARG A 54 -1.98 -1.77 10.68
N LEU A 55 -1.87 -3.08 10.88
CA LEU A 55 -0.58 -3.77 11.02
C LEU A 55 0.25 -3.74 9.74
N VAL A 56 -0.40 -3.81 8.57
CA VAL A 56 0.27 -3.77 7.27
C VAL A 56 0.72 -2.34 6.92
N CYS A 57 -0.12 -1.35 7.18
CA CYS A 57 0.13 0.03 6.77
C CYS A 57 0.98 0.82 7.77
N ILE A 58 0.72 0.68 9.08
CA ILE A 58 1.38 1.49 10.11
C ILE A 58 2.04 0.65 11.22
N GLY A 59 2.78 1.32 12.09
CA GLY A 59 3.47 0.69 13.22
C GLY A 59 4.86 0.14 12.89
N ASP A 60 5.40 -0.64 13.81
CA ASP A 60 6.77 -1.16 13.81
C ASP A 60 7.02 -2.28 12.81
N ARG A 61 5.96 -2.89 12.29
CA ARG A 61 6.02 -3.99 11.31
C ARG A 61 5.46 -3.62 9.94
N GLY A 62 4.73 -2.52 9.83
CA GLY A 62 4.04 -2.13 8.60
C GLY A 62 4.88 -1.30 7.63
N LEU A 63 4.20 -0.72 6.64
CA LEU A 63 4.76 0.22 5.68
C LEU A 63 5.37 1.45 6.36
N GLU A 64 4.82 1.92 7.48
CA GLU A 64 5.43 2.96 8.32
C GLU A 64 6.90 2.68 8.65
N ARG A 65 7.23 1.46 9.06
CA ARG A 65 8.61 1.11 9.41
C ARG A 65 9.46 0.90 8.16
N TRP A 66 8.99 0.05 7.27
CA TRP A 66 9.79 -0.49 6.17
C TRP A 66 9.82 0.41 4.94
N GLY A 67 8.79 1.20 4.75
CA GLY A 67 8.69 2.20 3.68
C GLY A 67 9.55 3.44 3.91
N LEU A 68 9.89 3.78 5.15
CA LEU A 68 10.65 5.01 5.45
C LEU A 68 12.04 5.02 4.78
N GLY A 69 12.71 3.86 4.74
CA GLY A 69 14.10 3.76 4.27
C GLY A 69 14.29 4.15 2.80
N ILE A 70 13.28 3.91 1.96
CA ILE A 70 13.31 4.23 0.52
C ILE A 70 12.73 5.62 0.21
N TYR A 71 11.97 6.21 1.14
CA TYR A 71 11.17 7.41 0.87
C TYR A 71 11.99 8.64 0.44
N ALA A 72 13.18 8.84 1.02
CA ALA A 72 14.07 9.92 0.59
C ALA A 72 14.48 9.77 -0.89
N THR A 73 14.87 8.55 -1.30
CA THR A 73 15.20 8.23 -2.69
C THR A 73 14.00 8.43 -3.60
N TYR A 74 12.82 7.97 -3.16
CA TYR A 74 11.57 8.12 -3.88
C TYR A 74 11.25 9.59 -4.17
N LYS A 75 11.42 10.49 -3.19
CA LYS A 75 11.21 11.93 -3.39
C LYS A 75 12.17 12.55 -4.39
N ASP A 76 13.45 12.17 -4.33
CA ASP A 76 14.43 12.63 -5.32
C ASP A 76 14.04 12.18 -6.74
N LEU A 77 13.60 10.92 -6.88
CA LEU A 77 13.15 10.36 -8.16
C LEU A 77 11.87 11.04 -8.69
N LEU A 78 10.89 11.32 -7.82
CA LEU A 78 9.67 12.06 -8.20
C LEU A 78 9.99 13.46 -8.72
N GLN A 79 10.95 14.14 -8.11
CA GLN A 79 11.36 15.49 -8.51
C GLN A 79 12.26 15.50 -9.75
N GLY A 80 12.49 14.34 -10.37
CA GLY A 80 13.38 14.19 -11.52
C GLY A 80 14.83 14.55 -11.20
N LYS A 81 15.22 14.54 -9.92
CA LYS A 81 16.60 14.79 -9.50
C LYS A 81 17.44 13.57 -9.85
N ASP A 82 18.64 13.84 -10.36
CA ASP A 82 19.65 12.79 -10.48
C ASP A 82 20.00 12.29 -9.08
N SER A 83 19.49 11.11 -8.73
CA SER A 83 19.86 10.47 -7.48
C SER A 83 21.26 9.89 -7.61
N SER A 84 22.18 10.34 -6.76
CA SER A 84 23.52 9.75 -6.63
C SER A 84 23.51 8.40 -5.90
N ILE A 85 22.33 7.81 -5.69
CA ILE A 85 22.18 6.54 -5.00
C ILE A 85 22.88 5.41 -5.77
N THR A 86 23.58 4.56 -5.04
CA THR A 86 24.22 3.38 -5.63
C THR A 86 23.18 2.27 -5.84
N ALA A 87 23.38 1.43 -6.86
CA ALA A 87 22.52 0.27 -7.09
C ALA A 87 22.45 -0.67 -5.86
N VAL A 88 23.55 -0.81 -5.11
CA VAL A 88 23.60 -1.62 -3.88
C VAL A 88 22.75 -1.00 -2.77
N THR A 89 22.83 0.32 -2.59
CA THR A 89 22.01 1.03 -1.60
C THR A 89 20.52 0.90 -1.95
N LEU A 90 20.17 1.10 -3.22
CA LEU A 90 18.78 0.97 -3.66
C LEU A 90 18.28 -0.48 -3.56
N ALA A 91 19.11 -1.48 -3.89
CA ALA A 91 18.76 -2.88 -3.71
C ALA A 91 18.38 -3.17 -2.26
N ARG A 92 19.19 -2.69 -1.29
CA ARG A 92 18.87 -2.83 0.13
C ARG A 92 17.55 -2.15 0.50
N GLN A 93 17.35 -0.90 0.09
CA GLN A 93 16.10 -0.18 0.36
C GLN A 93 14.86 -0.88 -0.21
N LEU A 94 14.98 -1.50 -1.38
CA LEU A 94 13.90 -2.28 -2.00
C LEU A 94 13.69 -3.62 -1.27
N THR A 95 14.77 -4.28 -0.82
CA THR A 95 14.68 -5.47 0.01
C THR A 95 13.99 -5.18 1.35
N ASP A 96 14.24 -4.02 1.96
CA ASP A 96 13.56 -3.64 3.21
C ASP A 96 12.02 -3.63 3.06
N LEU A 97 11.50 -3.29 1.86
CA LEU A 97 10.05 -3.31 1.59
C LEU A 97 9.45 -4.73 1.65
N THR A 98 10.23 -5.78 1.43
CA THR A 98 9.74 -7.17 1.47
C THR A 98 9.48 -7.66 2.90
N MET A 99 9.94 -6.89 3.89
CA MET A 99 9.81 -7.21 5.32
C MET A 99 8.51 -6.71 5.94
N ILE A 100 7.62 -6.09 5.16
CA ILE A 100 6.31 -5.62 5.65
C ILE A 100 5.51 -6.76 6.26
N ALA A 101 4.93 -6.46 7.43
CA ALA A 101 4.23 -7.37 8.32
C ALA A 101 5.05 -8.57 8.83
N SER A 102 6.34 -8.68 8.49
CA SER A 102 7.22 -9.71 9.07
C SER A 102 7.51 -9.43 10.55
N ASN A 103 7.96 -10.45 11.28
CA ASN A 103 8.51 -10.30 12.63
C ASN A 103 10.05 -10.16 12.64
N GLY A 104 10.66 -9.97 11.47
CA GLY A 104 12.10 -9.74 11.31
C GLY A 104 12.99 -10.99 11.32
N GLU A 105 12.61 -12.07 12.02
CA GLU A 105 13.56 -13.18 12.26
C GLU A 105 13.13 -14.54 11.73
N ASN A 106 11.83 -14.88 11.58
CA ASN A 106 11.45 -16.24 11.12
C ASN A 106 10.07 -16.37 10.44
N GLU A 107 9.26 -15.30 10.39
CA GLU A 107 7.96 -15.36 9.70
C GLU A 107 7.88 -14.27 8.63
N ASP A 108 7.57 -14.69 7.40
CA ASP A 108 7.17 -13.76 6.37
C ASP A 108 5.83 -13.09 6.74
N GLY A 109 5.62 -11.87 6.24
CA GLY A 109 4.40 -11.11 6.50
C GLY A 109 3.19 -11.57 5.70
N SER A 110 3.31 -12.61 4.85
CA SER A 110 2.32 -12.92 3.81
C SER A 110 0.96 -13.29 4.39
N LYS A 111 0.93 -14.01 5.53
CA LYS A 111 -0.33 -14.35 6.21
C LYS A 111 -1.10 -13.10 6.61
N ILE A 112 -0.42 -12.14 7.25
CA ILE A 112 -1.03 -10.88 7.70
C ILE A 112 -1.47 -10.05 6.49
N ILE A 113 -0.64 -9.96 5.45
CA ILE A 113 -0.98 -9.25 4.21
C ILE A 113 -2.22 -9.87 3.54
N ASN A 114 -2.35 -11.19 3.54
CA ASN A 114 -3.48 -11.89 2.93
C ASN A 114 -4.82 -11.67 3.64
N GLU A 115 -4.78 -11.38 4.95
CA GLU A 115 -5.93 -11.07 5.79
C GLU A 115 -6.33 -9.57 5.74
N ALA A 116 -5.51 -8.71 5.13
CA ALA A 116 -5.83 -7.30 4.94
C ALA A 116 -6.99 -7.11 3.94
N SER A 117 -7.60 -5.93 3.99
CA SER A 117 -8.59 -5.49 3.00
C SER A 117 -8.05 -5.61 1.57
N SER A 118 -8.94 -5.85 0.62
CA SER A 118 -8.56 -6.22 -0.76
C SER A 118 -7.60 -5.22 -1.41
N GLU A 119 -7.87 -3.92 -1.22
CA GLU A 119 -7.08 -2.83 -1.81
C GLU A 119 -5.66 -2.77 -1.22
N ILE A 120 -5.55 -2.82 0.11
CA ILE A 120 -4.25 -2.82 0.81
C ILE A 120 -3.47 -4.09 0.44
N ARG A 121 -4.10 -5.26 0.50
CA ARG A 121 -3.49 -6.54 0.15
C ARG A 121 -2.92 -6.50 -1.26
N LEU A 122 -3.71 -6.05 -2.25
CA LEU A 122 -3.30 -6.02 -3.64
C LEU A 122 -2.12 -5.06 -3.86
N ALA A 123 -2.21 -3.84 -3.33
CA ALA A 123 -1.18 -2.82 -3.49
C ALA A 123 0.14 -3.22 -2.81
N ILE A 124 0.09 -3.72 -1.57
CA ILE A 124 1.27 -4.15 -0.81
C ILE A 124 1.91 -5.37 -1.44
N THR A 125 1.12 -6.37 -1.84
CA THR A 125 1.65 -7.57 -2.52
C THR A 125 2.37 -7.21 -3.80
N LYS A 126 1.77 -6.34 -4.62
CA LYS A 126 2.38 -5.89 -5.88
C LYS A 126 3.68 -5.12 -5.64
N MET A 127 3.67 -4.20 -4.68
CA MET A 127 4.87 -3.45 -4.29
C MET A 127 5.99 -4.38 -3.84
N ILE A 128 5.72 -5.38 -2.98
CA ILE A 128 6.72 -6.35 -2.53
C ILE A 128 7.31 -7.12 -3.72
N GLN A 129 6.47 -7.59 -4.65
CA GLN A 129 6.91 -8.32 -5.83
C GLN A 129 7.79 -7.48 -6.76
N ASP A 130 7.40 -6.24 -7.03
CA ASP A 130 8.16 -5.37 -7.92
C ASP A 130 9.45 -4.87 -7.26
N ALA A 131 9.43 -4.64 -5.93
CA ALA A 131 10.63 -4.30 -5.16
C ALA A 131 11.62 -5.46 -5.10
N ASP A 132 11.17 -6.68 -4.80
CA ASP A 132 12.02 -7.88 -4.76
C ASP A 132 12.65 -8.16 -6.13
N ARG A 133 11.86 -8.13 -7.20
CA ARG A 133 12.35 -8.31 -8.58
C ARG A 133 13.45 -7.31 -8.90
N LYS A 134 13.27 -6.02 -8.55
CA LYS A 134 14.26 -4.99 -8.85
C LYS A 134 15.48 -5.06 -7.94
N ALA A 135 15.33 -5.42 -6.66
CA ALA A 135 16.43 -5.66 -5.74
C ALA A 135 17.34 -6.82 -6.20
N GLN A 136 16.73 -7.94 -6.63
CA GLN A 136 17.44 -9.08 -7.21
C GLN A 136 18.18 -8.68 -8.48
N HIS A 137 17.52 -7.93 -9.36
CA HIS A 137 18.14 -7.43 -10.59
C HIS A 137 19.39 -6.57 -10.30
N PHE A 138 19.34 -5.66 -9.33
CA PHE A 138 20.52 -4.88 -8.93
C PHE A 138 21.60 -5.73 -8.28
N THR A 139 21.23 -6.75 -7.51
CA THR A 139 22.17 -7.69 -6.89
C THR A 139 22.91 -8.51 -7.95
N ASP A 140 22.20 -9.02 -8.96
CA ASP A 140 22.78 -9.77 -10.07
C ASP A 140 23.71 -8.92 -10.94
N ALA A 141 23.33 -7.68 -11.20
CA ALA A 141 24.18 -6.72 -11.91
C ALA A 141 25.45 -6.38 -11.11
N ALA A 142 25.35 -6.22 -9.78
CA ALA A 142 26.50 -6.00 -8.91
C ALA A 142 27.47 -7.22 -8.93
N ASN A 143 26.92 -8.43 -9.05
CA ASN A 143 27.67 -9.67 -9.23
C ASN A 143 28.19 -9.87 -10.67
N ARG A 144 28.14 -8.83 -11.52
CA ARG A 144 28.63 -8.77 -12.92
C ARG A 144 28.02 -9.82 -13.84
N ARG A 145 26.81 -10.29 -13.54
CA ARG A 145 26.11 -11.20 -14.44
C ARG A 145 25.66 -10.47 -15.71
N PHE A 146 25.31 -9.19 -15.60
CA PHE A 146 24.88 -8.30 -16.69
C PHE A 146 25.12 -6.82 -16.34
N ALA A 147 24.84 -5.89 -17.28
CA ALA A 147 24.82 -4.46 -16.99
C ALA A 147 23.54 -4.07 -16.21
N PRO A 148 23.62 -3.18 -15.20
CA PRO A 148 22.44 -2.78 -14.44
C PRO A 148 21.52 -1.92 -15.31
N ASP A 149 20.38 -2.48 -15.71
CA ASP A 149 19.17 -1.71 -15.98
C ASP A 149 18.78 -0.90 -14.73
N ASN A 150 18.74 0.41 -14.91
CA ASN A 150 18.55 1.41 -13.89
C ASN A 150 17.11 1.95 -13.85
N ASP A 151 16.20 1.37 -14.62
CA ASP A 151 14.78 1.75 -14.59
C ASP A 151 14.11 1.22 -13.32
N VAL A 152 13.59 2.12 -12.49
CA VAL A 152 12.94 1.80 -11.22
C VAL A 152 11.45 2.11 -11.22
N THR A 153 10.90 2.40 -12.40
CA THR A 153 9.55 2.94 -12.57
C THR A 153 8.49 2.02 -11.98
N ASP A 154 8.54 0.72 -12.26
CA ASP A 154 7.56 -0.25 -11.74
C ASP A 154 7.57 -0.32 -10.21
N ALA A 155 8.76 -0.45 -9.61
CA ALA A 155 8.92 -0.53 -8.16
C ALA A 155 8.41 0.74 -7.47
N MET A 156 8.75 1.92 -8.01
CA MET A 156 8.31 3.21 -7.45
C MET A 156 6.81 3.45 -7.68
N THR A 157 6.26 3.01 -8.81
CA THR A 157 4.82 3.08 -9.09
C THR A 157 4.04 2.25 -8.09
N SER A 158 4.45 1.00 -7.85
CA SER A 158 3.76 0.15 -6.89
C SER A 158 3.97 0.58 -5.43
N TYR A 159 5.13 1.15 -5.09
CA TYR A 159 5.33 1.81 -3.81
C TYR A 159 4.36 3.00 -3.60
N THR A 160 4.17 3.82 -4.64
CA THR A 160 3.18 4.92 -4.63
C THR A 160 1.75 4.39 -4.43
N GLN A 161 1.39 3.31 -5.13
CA GLN A 161 0.06 2.68 -5.00
C GLN A 161 -0.18 2.15 -3.58
N ALA A 162 0.83 1.54 -2.96
CA ALA A 162 0.74 1.07 -1.59
C ALA A 162 0.52 2.22 -0.58
N LEU A 163 1.27 3.32 -0.73
CA LEU A 163 1.09 4.52 0.08
C LEU A 163 -0.31 5.12 -0.07
N ALA A 164 -0.80 5.22 -1.30
CA ALA A 164 -2.13 5.74 -1.61
C ALA A 164 -3.24 4.84 -1.04
N ALA A 165 -3.12 3.51 -1.17
CA ALA A 165 -4.08 2.55 -0.63
C ALA A 165 -4.17 2.63 0.90
N CYS A 166 -3.03 2.62 1.59
CA CYS A 166 -2.98 2.77 3.04
C CYS A 166 -3.56 4.11 3.51
N THR A 167 -3.23 5.20 2.82
CA THR A 167 -3.72 6.55 3.17
C THR A 167 -5.23 6.67 2.94
N THR A 168 -5.73 6.18 1.81
CA THR A 168 -7.17 6.20 1.49
C THR A 168 -7.99 5.37 2.50
N ALA A 169 -7.40 4.30 3.03
CA ALA A 169 -7.99 3.49 4.10
C ALA A 169 -7.90 4.12 5.50
N GLY A 170 -7.29 5.31 5.64
CA GLY A 170 -7.13 6.04 6.91
C GLY A 170 -5.89 5.65 7.73
N TYR A 171 -4.92 4.95 7.12
CA TYR A 171 -3.67 4.49 7.75
C TYR A 171 -2.44 5.12 7.08
N GLN A 172 -2.40 6.45 7.03
CA GLN A 172 -1.28 7.20 6.46
C GLN A 172 -0.02 7.07 7.32
N PRO A 173 1.14 6.68 6.73
CA PRO A 173 2.40 6.73 7.45
C PRO A 173 2.77 8.15 7.92
N SER A 174 3.35 8.29 9.11
CA SER A 174 3.59 9.60 9.73
C SER A 174 4.58 10.50 8.97
N TRP A 175 5.42 9.89 8.14
CA TRP A 175 6.43 10.56 7.32
C TRP A 175 5.98 10.82 5.88
N PHE A 176 4.77 10.39 5.50
CA PHE A 176 4.23 10.53 4.15
C PHE A 176 3.06 11.51 4.16
N ASP A 177 2.96 12.31 3.11
CA ASP A 177 1.80 13.16 2.83
C ASP A 177 1.33 12.90 1.40
N ILE A 178 0.03 12.58 1.24
CA ILE A 178 -0.56 12.30 -0.07
C ILE A 178 -0.61 13.52 -0.97
N GLU A 179 -0.61 14.73 -0.40
CA GLU A 179 -0.55 15.98 -1.16
C GLU A 179 0.78 16.12 -1.92
N GLU A 180 1.86 15.48 -1.43
CA GLU A 180 3.13 15.44 -2.15
C GLU A 180 3.05 14.68 -3.48
N LEU A 181 2.05 13.79 -3.65
CA LEU A 181 1.84 13.07 -4.90
C LEU A 181 1.07 13.87 -5.95
N THR A 182 0.28 14.86 -5.52
CA THR A 182 -0.62 15.62 -6.40
C THR A 182 0.01 16.93 -6.88
N GLY A 183 1.16 17.33 -6.32
CA GLY A 183 2.01 18.40 -6.87
C GLY A 183 1.46 19.80 -6.71
N ASN A 184 0.65 20.06 -5.68
CA ASN A 184 0.18 21.40 -5.32
C ASN A 184 1.15 22.14 -4.39
#